data_AF-A0A8S3QWL3-F1
#
_entry.id   AF-A0A8S3QWL3-F1
#
_cell.length_a   1.000
_cell.length_b   1.000
_cell.length_c   1.000
_cell.angle_alpha   90.00
_cell.angle_beta   90.00
_cell.angle_gamma   90.00
#
_symmetry.space_group_name_H-M   'P 1'
#
loop_
_entity.id
_entity.type
_entity.pdbx_description
1 polymer ?
#
loop_
_entity_poly.entity_id
_entity_poly.type
_entity_poly.pdbx_seq_one_letter_code
_entity_poly.pdbx_strand_id
1 'polypeptide(L)'
;MSILKWIKSSKIREPSSPGLPSSSRATSKDDAIAITAANEAIESLSDSPKASPSRPGKRKRGEYGSYTPEERAKFAKIANDFGVAKASRKISSDLGKRVSETTIRSMRDEYRKKIKINLEQRIASEIKELPTKIRGRPLMLGDKLDDRVKMFVKNLRAAGGVVNTTIVVAAARGIVRAENRYLLKTEDI
;
A
#
# COMPACT_ATOMS: atom_id res chain seq x y z
N MET A 1 -27.28 5.25 10.01
CA MET A 1 -27.02 5.78 8.64
C MET A 1 -26.04 4.85 7.94
N SER A 2 -26.47 4.11 6.92
CA SER A 2 -25.63 3.12 6.23
C SER A 2 -24.56 3.79 5.35
N ILE A 3 -23.32 3.30 5.39
CA ILE A 3 -22.21 3.72 4.49
C ILE A 3 -22.64 3.68 3.01
N LEU A 4 -23.50 2.72 2.64
CA LEU A 4 -24.07 2.62 1.29
C LEU A 4 -24.97 3.80 0.92
N LYS A 5 -25.64 4.43 1.90
CA LYS A 5 -26.44 5.65 1.70
C LYS A 5 -25.55 6.88 1.57
N TRP A 6 -24.43 6.94 2.28
CA TRP A 6 -23.45 8.03 2.16
C TRP A 6 -22.74 8.01 0.80
N ILE A 7 -22.28 6.84 0.35
CA ILE A 7 -21.63 6.66 -0.97
C ILE A 7 -22.58 7.01 -2.13
N LYS A 8 -23.88 6.71 -2.01
CA LYS A 8 -24.89 7.09 -3.02
C LYS A 8 -25.28 8.57 -2.98
N SER A 9 -25.05 9.25 -1.86
CA SER A 9 -25.41 10.66 -1.69
C SER A 9 -24.24 11.61 -1.95
N SER A 10 -22.99 11.13 -1.87
CA SER A 10 -21.84 11.94 -2.22
C SER A 10 -21.75 12.05 -3.74
N LYS A 11 -22.18 13.19 -4.28
CA LYS A 11 -21.80 13.70 -5.61
C LYS A 11 -20.28 13.93 -5.64
N ILE A 12 -19.49 12.87 -5.58
CA ILE A 12 -18.11 12.92 -6.06
C ILE A 12 -18.29 12.97 -7.56
N ARG A 13 -18.07 14.14 -8.17
CA ARG A 13 -18.04 14.28 -9.63
C ARG A 13 -17.05 13.24 -10.14
N GLU A 14 -17.56 12.24 -10.86
CA GLU A 14 -16.70 11.40 -11.70
C GLU A 14 -15.94 12.36 -12.63
N PRO A 15 -14.59 12.27 -12.72
CA PRO A 15 -13.84 13.08 -13.65
C PRO A 15 -14.37 12.80 -15.07
N SER A 16 -14.69 13.86 -15.82
CA SER A 16 -15.50 13.75 -17.05
C SER A 16 -14.79 13.11 -18.24
N SER A 17 -13.57 12.60 -18.06
CA SER A 17 -12.88 11.73 -19.00
C SER A 17 -11.69 11.07 -18.30
N PRO A 18 -11.41 9.76 -18.48
CA PRO A 18 -10.18 9.14 -17.98
C PRO A 18 -8.98 9.73 -18.72
N GLY A 19 -8.20 10.59 -18.06
CA GLY A 19 -7.06 11.29 -18.65
C GLY A 19 -5.72 10.92 -18.00
N LEU A 20 -4.64 11.06 -18.77
CA LEU A 20 -3.27 11.03 -18.26
C LEU A 20 -2.99 12.28 -17.38
N PRO A 21 -2.10 12.19 -16.38
CA PRO A 21 -1.75 13.33 -15.56
C PRO A 21 -1.09 14.43 -16.39
N SER A 22 -1.55 15.67 -16.22
CA SER A 22 -1.05 16.84 -16.93
C SER A 22 0.28 17.33 -16.35
N SER A 23 1.31 17.47 -17.19
CA SER A 23 2.63 18.02 -16.79
C SER A 23 2.57 19.47 -16.28
N SER A 24 1.54 20.23 -16.66
CA SER A 24 1.30 21.62 -16.22
C SER A 24 0.98 21.77 -14.73
N ARG A 25 0.66 20.67 -14.04
CA ARG A 25 0.36 20.65 -12.61
C ARG A 25 1.57 20.28 -11.74
N ALA A 26 2.74 20.09 -12.34
CA ALA A 26 3.97 19.75 -11.65
C ALA A 26 4.52 20.95 -10.87
N THR A 27 5.03 20.69 -9.67
CA THR A 27 5.63 21.70 -8.78
C THR A 27 7.07 22.05 -9.16
N SER A 28 7.75 21.19 -9.91
CA SER A 28 9.14 21.37 -10.37
C SER A 28 9.28 21.04 -11.85
N LYS A 29 10.28 21.65 -12.52
CA LYS A 29 10.62 21.37 -13.92
C LYS A 29 11.00 19.90 -14.14
N ASP A 30 11.72 19.31 -13.18
CA ASP A 30 12.13 17.91 -13.26
C ASP A 30 10.94 16.96 -13.14
N ASP A 31 9.93 17.34 -12.33
CA ASP A 31 8.70 16.58 -12.19
C ASP A 31 7.83 16.67 -13.45
N ALA A 32 7.85 17.81 -14.13
CA ALA A 32 7.16 17.98 -15.41
C ALA A 32 7.76 17.06 -16.49
N ILE A 33 9.10 16.98 -16.57
CA ILE A 33 9.83 16.09 -17.48
C ILE A 33 9.52 14.61 -17.18
N ALA A 34 9.48 14.26 -15.90
CA ALA A 34 9.13 12.91 -15.47
C ALA A 34 7.69 12.53 -15.87
N ILE A 35 6.73 13.46 -15.76
CA ILE A 35 5.34 13.24 -16.17
C ILE A 35 5.22 13.10 -17.68
N THR A 36 5.90 13.95 -18.47
CA THR A 36 5.87 13.85 -19.94
C THR A 36 6.47 12.53 -20.42
N ALA A 37 7.63 12.14 -19.92
CA ALA A 37 8.28 10.88 -20.27
C ALA A 37 7.43 9.64 -19.91
N ALA A 38 6.70 9.71 -18.79
CA ALA A 38 5.80 8.64 -18.38
C ALA A 38 4.56 8.56 -19.29
N ASN A 39 3.99 9.70 -19.69
CA ASN A 39 2.84 9.75 -20.60
C ASN A 39 3.21 9.21 -21.98
N GLU A 40 4.35 9.62 -22.56
CA GLU A 40 4.85 9.10 -23.84
C GLU A 40 5.05 7.58 -23.81
N ALA A 41 5.61 7.05 -22.72
CA ALA A 41 5.80 5.61 -22.56
C ALA A 41 4.47 4.84 -22.48
N ILE A 42 3.42 5.42 -21.89
CA ILE A 42 2.09 4.81 -21.82
C ILE A 42 1.40 4.85 -23.18
N GLU A 43 1.48 5.97 -23.89
CA GLU A 43 0.93 6.13 -25.24
C GLU A 43 1.57 5.13 -26.22
N SER A 44 2.88 4.89 -26.12
CA SER A 44 3.57 3.87 -26.93
C SER A 44 3.08 2.43 -26.70
N LEU A 45 2.38 2.17 -25.59
CA LEU A 45 1.83 0.84 -25.25
C LEU A 45 0.36 0.68 -25.65
N SER A 46 -0.40 1.77 -25.79
CA SER A 46 -1.81 1.72 -26.21
C SER A 46 -1.98 1.29 -27.68
N ASP A 47 -0.94 1.40 -28.50
CA ASP A 47 -0.94 0.96 -29.90
C ASP A 47 -0.79 -0.57 -30.05
N SER A 48 -0.62 -1.32 -28.96
CA SER A 48 -0.48 -2.78 -28.98
C SER A 48 -1.82 -3.51 -28.76
N PRO A 49 -2.30 -4.35 -29.69
CA PRO A 49 -3.61 -4.99 -29.61
C PRO A 49 -3.54 -6.27 -28.77
N LYS A 50 -3.44 -6.17 -27.44
CA LYS A 50 -3.57 -7.33 -26.54
C LYS A 50 -4.36 -7.02 -25.26
N ALA A 51 -5.63 -6.66 -25.42
CA ALA A 51 -6.60 -6.73 -24.31
C ALA A 51 -7.14 -8.17 -24.22
N SER A 52 -6.64 -8.94 -23.26
CA SER A 52 -7.19 -10.27 -22.96
C SER A 52 -8.46 -10.14 -22.09
N PRO A 53 -9.51 -10.94 -22.34
CA PRO A 53 -10.76 -10.87 -21.60
C PRO A 53 -10.55 -11.29 -20.13
N SER A 54 -11.16 -10.54 -19.21
CA SER A 54 -11.05 -10.78 -17.78
C SER A 54 -11.69 -12.12 -17.39
N ARG A 55 -10.93 -13.00 -16.73
CA ARG A 55 -11.44 -14.28 -16.24
C ARG A 55 -12.46 -14.06 -15.11
N PRO A 56 -13.50 -14.92 -15.01
CA PRO A 56 -14.52 -14.83 -13.96
C PRO A 56 -13.86 -14.87 -12.56
N GLY A 57 -14.25 -13.90 -11.73
CA GLY A 57 -13.58 -13.57 -10.49
C GLY A 57 -13.61 -14.69 -9.46
N LYS A 58 -12.43 -15.11 -8.98
CA LYS A 58 -12.29 -15.88 -7.74
C LYS A 58 -13.04 -15.16 -6.61
N ARG A 59 -13.66 -15.92 -5.70
CA ARG A 59 -14.34 -15.40 -4.50
C ARG A 59 -13.49 -14.28 -3.88
N LYS A 60 -14.09 -13.09 -3.71
CA LYS A 60 -13.40 -11.94 -3.12
C LYS A 60 -12.90 -12.36 -1.73
N ARG A 61 -11.58 -12.28 -1.54
CA ARG A 61 -10.92 -12.54 -0.26
C ARG A 61 -11.54 -11.59 0.79
N GLY A 62 -11.89 -12.11 1.96
CA GLY A 62 -12.47 -11.31 3.03
C GLY A 62 -11.55 -10.15 3.47
N GLU A 63 -12.14 -9.14 4.09
CA GLU A 63 -11.43 -7.97 4.59
C GLU A 63 -10.48 -8.37 5.73
N TYR A 64 -9.21 -7.95 5.65
CA TYR A 64 -8.25 -8.16 6.72
C TYR A 64 -8.51 -7.18 7.86
N GLY A 65 -8.58 -7.67 9.10
CA GLY A 65 -8.55 -6.80 10.27
C GLY A 65 -7.24 -6.02 10.33
N SER A 66 -7.31 -4.69 10.21
CA SER A 66 -6.22 -3.78 10.56
C SER A 66 -6.38 -3.37 12.02
N TYR A 67 -5.28 -3.41 12.78
CA TYR A 67 -5.25 -3.02 14.19
C TYR A 67 -4.20 -1.93 14.38
N THR A 68 -4.54 -0.93 15.17
CA THR A 68 -3.65 0.17 15.52
C THR A 68 -2.46 -0.35 16.35
N PRO A 69 -1.30 0.34 16.34
CA PRO A 69 -0.13 -0.09 17.12
C PRO A 69 -0.43 -0.27 18.62
N GLU A 70 -1.31 0.55 19.19
CA GLU A 70 -1.75 0.47 20.57
C GLU A 70 -2.62 -0.77 20.85
N GLU A 71 -3.61 -1.04 19.99
CA GLU A 71 -4.44 -2.24 20.09
C GLU A 71 -3.57 -3.51 20.02
N ARG A 72 -2.58 -3.52 19.13
CA ARG A 72 -1.64 -4.64 19.00
C ARG A 72 -0.85 -4.87 20.28
N ALA A 73 -0.41 -3.80 20.95
CA ALA A 73 0.28 -3.92 22.23
C ALA A 73 -0.66 -4.45 23.33
N LYS A 74 -1.89 -3.93 23.41
CA LYS A 74 -2.92 -4.40 24.35
C LYS A 74 -3.23 -5.89 24.15
N PHE A 75 -3.43 -6.32 22.91
CA PHE A 75 -3.72 -7.73 22.59
C PHE A 75 -2.55 -8.63 22.92
N ALA A 76 -1.33 -8.18 22.62
CA ALA A 76 -0.12 -8.93 22.92
C ALA A 76 0.09 -9.10 24.42
N LYS A 77 -0.17 -8.06 25.22
CA LYS A 77 -0.11 -8.12 26.69
C LYS A 77 -1.11 -9.13 27.25
N ILE A 78 -2.38 -9.03 26.86
CA ILE A 78 -3.44 -9.99 27.26
C ILE A 78 -3.05 -11.42 26.87
N ALA A 79 -2.49 -11.63 25.67
CA ALA A 79 -2.07 -12.94 25.20
C ALA A 79 -0.82 -13.47 25.90
N ASN A 80 0.05 -12.58 26.40
CA ASN A 80 1.21 -12.96 27.19
C ASN A 80 0.81 -13.41 28.59
N ASP A 81 -0.19 -12.75 29.18
CA ASP A 81 -0.64 -13.00 30.56
C ASP A 81 -1.60 -14.20 30.64
N PHE A 82 -2.56 -14.31 29.71
CA PHE A 82 -3.65 -15.30 29.79
C PHE A 82 -3.58 -16.40 28.72
N GLY A 83 -2.60 -16.33 27.82
CA GLY A 83 -2.46 -17.24 26.67
C GLY A 83 -3.32 -16.87 25.46
N VAL A 84 -2.95 -17.41 24.30
CA VAL A 84 -3.48 -17.00 22.98
C VAL A 84 -4.96 -17.32 22.80
N ALA A 85 -5.41 -18.51 23.21
CA ALA A 85 -6.80 -18.94 23.03
C ALA A 85 -7.79 -18.09 23.85
N LYS A 86 -7.46 -17.84 25.13
CA LYS A 86 -8.29 -17.00 26.01
C LYS A 86 -8.29 -15.54 25.56
N ALA A 87 -7.12 -15.02 25.17
CA ALA A 87 -7.02 -13.68 24.59
C ALA A 87 -7.87 -13.54 23.32
N SER A 88 -7.83 -14.54 22.42
CA SER A 88 -8.61 -14.54 21.18
C SER A 88 -10.11 -14.41 21.40
N ARG A 89 -10.66 -15.19 22.34
CA ARG A 89 -12.08 -15.13 22.67
C ARG A 89 -12.46 -13.79 23.29
N LYS A 90 -11.66 -13.31 24.25
CA LYS A 90 -11.90 -12.03 24.94
C LYS A 90 -11.86 -10.86 23.94
N ILE A 91 -10.78 -10.75 23.17
CA ILE A 91 -10.60 -9.67 22.18
C ILE A 91 -11.68 -9.74 21.10
N SER A 92 -12.07 -10.93 20.65
CA SER A 92 -13.14 -11.06 19.65
C SER A 92 -14.49 -10.60 20.18
N SER A 93 -14.77 -10.85 21.47
CA SER A 93 -15.96 -10.36 22.16
C SER A 93 -15.93 -8.84 22.31
N ASP A 94 -14.80 -8.29 22.77
CA ASP A 94 -14.63 -6.86 23.03
C ASP A 94 -14.74 -6.01 21.75
N LEU A 95 -14.22 -6.51 20.62
CA LEU A 95 -14.25 -5.80 19.33
C LEU A 95 -15.51 -6.06 18.50
N GLY A 96 -16.32 -7.07 18.88
CA GLY A 96 -17.43 -7.56 18.05
C GLY A 96 -16.98 -8.15 16.69
N LYS A 97 -15.70 -8.51 16.56
CA LYS A 97 -15.09 -9.04 15.32
C LYS A 97 -14.22 -10.24 15.64
N ARG A 98 -14.33 -11.31 14.85
CA ARG A 98 -13.51 -12.51 15.04
C ARG A 98 -12.04 -12.22 14.76
N VAL A 99 -11.20 -12.31 15.79
CA VAL A 99 -9.75 -12.26 15.67
C VAL A 99 -9.21 -13.70 15.63
N SER A 100 -8.38 -14.02 14.65
CA SER A 100 -7.76 -15.34 14.57
C SER A 100 -6.64 -15.50 15.60
N GLU A 101 -6.52 -16.70 16.16
CA GLU A 101 -5.43 -17.04 17.10
C GLU A 101 -4.04 -16.83 16.51
N THR A 102 -3.88 -17.08 15.20
CA THR A 102 -2.62 -16.84 14.48
C THR A 102 -2.18 -15.37 14.55
N THR A 103 -3.14 -14.45 14.45
CA THR A 103 -2.91 -13.00 14.55
C THR A 103 -2.41 -12.63 15.95
N ILE A 104 -3.08 -13.14 16.98
CA ILE A 104 -2.74 -12.85 18.37
C ILE A 104 -1.40 -13.48 18.75
N ARG A 105 -1.14 -14.71 18.29
CA ARG A 105 0.15 -15.38 18.43
C ARG A 105 1.28 -14.52 17.86
N SER A 106 1.12 -14.03 16.62
CA SER A 106 2.11 -13.15 16.00
C SER A 106 2.36 -11.87 16.80
N MET A 107 1.31 -11.24 17.34
CA MET A 107 1.45 -10.01 18.16
C MET A 107 2.17 -10.30 19.48
N ARG A 108 1.83 -11.40 20.16
CA ARG A 108 2.50 -11.84 21.39
C ARG A 108 3.98 -12.14 21.14
N ASP A 109 4.31 -12.82 20.06
CA ASP A 109 5.69 -13.18 19.76
C ASP A 109 6.55 -11.94 19.44
N GLU A 110 5.97 -10.95 18.74
CA GLU A 110 6.61 -9.65 18.54
C GLU A 110 6.79 -8.87 19.85
N TYR A 111 5.79 -8.91 20.74
CA TYR A 111 5.86 -8.29 22.06
C TYR A 111 6.95 -8.92 22.94
N ARG A 112 7.06 -10.26 22.96
CA ARG A 112 8.13 -10.97 23.68
C ARG A 112 9.53 -10.61 23.16
N LYS A 113 9.69 -10.48 21.84
CA LYS A 113 10.96 -9.99 21.26
C LYS A 113 11.29 -8.59 21.75
N LYS A 114 10.30 -7.70 21.82
CA LYS A 114 10.48 -6.33 22.30
C LYS A 114 10.79 -6.26 23.80
N ILE A 115 10.18 -7.13 24.64
CA ILE A 115 10.57 -7.28 26.05
C ILE A 115 12.04 -7.68 26.15
N LYS A 116 12.48 -8.67 25.37
CA LYS A 116 13.87 -9.15 25.39
C LYS A 116 14.85 -8.03 25.04
N ILE A 117 14.56 -7.25 23.98
CA ILE A 117 15.38 -6.10 23.58
C ILE A 117 15.40 -5.02 24.67
N ASN A 118 14.24 -4.68 25.25
CA ASN A 118 14.17 -3.70 26.34
C ASN A 118 14.98 -4.15 27.57
N LEU A 119 14.96 -5.45 27.88
CA LEU A 119 15.75 -6.03 28.97
C LEU A 119 17.26 -5.91 28.69
N GLU A 120 17.69 -6.26 27.48
CA GLU A 120 19.08 -6.12 27.03
C GLU A 120 19.55 -4.65 27.09
N GLN A 121 18.67 -3.71 26.76
CA GLN A 121 18.94 -2.27 26.76
C GLN A 121 18.71 -1.59 28.12
N ARG A 122 18.34 -2.34 29.17
CA ARG A 122 17.99 -1.83 30.51
C ARG A 122 16.90 -0.74 30.50
N ILE A 123 15.99 -0.81 29.52
CA ILE A 123 14.86 0.12 29.39
C ILE A 123 13.69 -0.45 30.21
N ALA A 124 13.45 0.11 31.39
CA ALA A 124 12.35 -0.25 32.28
C ALA A 124 10.99 0.36 31.85
N SER A 125 10.70 0.35 30.55
CA SER A 125 9.50 0.98 29.99
C SER A 125 8.48 -0.06 29.55
N GLU A 126 7.22 0.14 29.96
CA GLU A 126 6.09 -0.64 29.47
C GLU A 126 5.90 -0.41 27.96
N ILE A 127 5.68 -1.50 27.22
CA ILE A 127 5.47 -1.44 25.77
C ILE A 127 4.03 -1.01 25.51
N LYS A 128 3.83 0.29 25.25
CA LYS A 128 2.51 0.88 24.93
C LYS A 128 2.11 0.69 23.46
N GLU A 129 3.08 0.53 22.58
CA GLU A 129 2.86 0.44 21.13
C GLU A 129 3.66 -0.67 20.46
N LEU A 130 2.99 -1.40 19.57
CA LEU A 130 3.59 -2.42 18.72
C LEU A 130 3.39 -2.07 17.24
N PRO A 131 4.41 -1.46 16.59
CA PRO A 131 4.27 -0.92 15.24
C PRO A 131 4.02 -2.04 14.21
N THR A 132 3.15 -1.77 13.25
CA THR A 132 2.90 -2.68 12.11
C THR A 132 4.10 -2.70 11.19
N LYS A 133 4.49 -3.89 10.75
CA LYS A 133 5.50 -4.04 9.70
C LYS A 133 4.98 -3.42 8.40
N ILE A 134 5.87 -2.74 7.70
CA ILE A 134 5.63 -2.29 6.33
C ILE A 134 5.34 -3.53 5.50
N ARG A 135 4.17 -3.55 4.84
CA ARG A 135 3.75 -4.68 4.01
C ARG A 135 4.33 -4.56 2.62
N GLY A 136 4.70 -5.69 2.03
CA GLY A 136 5.17 -5.78 0.65
C GLY A 136 6.69 -5.91 0.53
N ARG A 137 7.16 -6.06 -0.71
CA ARG A 137 8.58 -6.05 -1.03
C ARG A 137 9.09 -4.61 -0.90
N PRO A 138 10.30 -4.38 -0.36
CA PRO A 138 10.93 -3.07 -0.46
C PRO A 138 10.95 -2.60 -1.91
N LEU A 139 10.89 -1.29 -2.09
CA LEU A 139 11.01 -0.67 -3.41
C LEU A 139 12.48 -0.70 -3.84
N MET A 140 12.73 -0.87 -5.13
CA MET A 140 14.04 -1.27 -5.65
C MET A 140 14.69 -0.19 -6.52
N LEU A 141 14.00 0.92 -6.82
CA LEU A 141 14.53 1.98 -7.70
C LEU A 141 15.28 3.06 -6.91
N GLY A 142 15.21 3.02 -5.58
CA GLY A 142 15.79 4.01 -4.68
C GLY A 142 14.79 5.10 -4.34
N ASP A 143 14.90 5.66 -3.14
CA ASP A 143 13.84 6.48 -2.52
C ASP A 143 13.33 7.61 -3.43
N LYS A 144 14.23 8.33 -4.11
CA LYS A 144 13.87 9.45 -5.00
C LYS A 144 13.05 9.02 -6.22
N LEU A 145 13.50 7.97 -6.92
CA LEU A 145 12.81 7.48 -8.13
C LEU A 145 11.50 6.80 -7.77
N ASP A 146 11.50 6.03 -6.69
CA ASP A 146 10.30 5.40 -6.15
C ASP A 146 9.24 6.43 -5.74
N ASP A 147 9.65 7.56 -5.14
CA ASP A 147 8.73 8.62 -4.77
C ASP A 147 8.13 9.37 -5.97
N ARG A 148 8.92 9.58 -7.03
CA ARG A 148 8.40 10.13 -8.30
C ARG A 148 7.39 9.20 -8.96
N VAL A 149 7.66 7.89 -9.02
CA VAL A 149 6.70 6.90 -9.54
C VAL A 149 5.42 6.87 -8.70
N LYS A 150 5.53 6.90 -7.37
CA LYS A 150 4.35 6.98 -6.47
C LYS A 150 3.54 8.25 -6.73
N MET A 151 4.20 9.40 -6.90
CA MET A 151 3.54 10.68 -7.17
C MET A 151 2.81 10.63 -8.51
N PHE A 152 3.44 10.10 -9.56
CA PHE A 152 2.82 9.90 -10.86
C PHE A 152 1.55 9.03 -10.75
N VAL A 153 1.64 7.87 -10.09
CA VAL A 153 0.49 6.96 -9.93
C VAL A 153 -0.64 7.59 -9.11
N LYS A 154 -0.32 8.38 -8.07
CA LYS A 154 -1.32 9.15 -7.31
C LYS A 154 -2.03 10.16 -8.20
N ASN A 155 -1.26 10.90 -9.01
CA ASN A 155 -1.80 11.91 -9.93
C ASN A 155 -2.65 11.28 -11.04
N LEU A 156 -2.20 10.15 -11.60
CA LEU A 156 -2.96 9.37 -12.58
C LEU A 156 -4.31 8.91 -12.02
N ARG A 157 -4.32 8.40 -10.78
CA ARG A 157 -5.57 7.99 -10.12
C ARG A 157 -6.46 9.20 -9.79
N ALA A 158 -5.89 10.33 -9.38
CA ALA A 158 -6.64 11.56 -9.13
C ALA A 158 -7.26 12.15 -10.42
N ALA A 159 -6.60 11.95 -11.57
CA ALA A 159 -7.12 12.31 -12.89
C ALA A 159 -8.18 11.32 -13.44
N GLY A 160 -8.46 10.23 -12.71
CA GLY A 160 -9.41 9.19 -13.15
C GLY A 160 -8.82 8.17 -14.13
N GLY A 161 -7.50 8.15 -14.32
CA GLY A 161 -6.80 7.19 -15.17
C GLY A 161 -6.79 5.78 -14.58
N VAL A 162 -6.78 4.78 -15.47
CA VAL A 162 -6.69 3.36 -15.10
C VAL A 162 -5.25 3.05 -14.64
N VAL A 163 -5.12 2.44 -13.46
CA VAL A 163 -3.83 1.99 -12.92
C VAL A 163 -3.71 0.48 -13.10
N ASN A 164 -2.87 0.05 -14.06
CA ASN A 164 -2.53 -1.35 -14.31
C ASN A 164 -1.02 -1.56 -14.19
N THR A 165 -0.58 -2.79 -13.90
CA THR A 165 0.84 -3.17 -13.80
C THR A 165 1.63 -2.71 -15.02
N THR A 166 1.09 -2.89 -16.23
CA THR A 166 1.74 -2.46 -17.49
C THR A 166 1.98 -0.95 -17.51
N ILE A 167 0.97 -0.16 -17.14
CA ILE A 167 1.03 1.31 -17.10
C ILE A 167 2.05 1.77 -16.05
N VAL A 168 2.06 1.14 -14.88
CA VAL A 168 3.00 1.47 -13.80
C VAL A 168 4.44 1.14 -14.20
N VAL A 169 4.68 -0.02 -14.85
CA VAL A 169 6.01 -0.40 -15.34
C VAL A 169 6.49 0.54 -16.44
N ALA A 170 5.60 0.93 -17.37
CA ALA A 170 5.91 1.89 -18.42
C ALA A 170 6.30 3.27 -17.87
N ALA A 171 5.48 3.80 -16.95
CA ALA A 171 5.74 5.06 -16.28
C ALA A 171 7.07 5.01 -15.51
N ALA A 172 7.32 3.93 -14.77
CA ALA A 172 8.58 3.73 -14.06
C ALA A 172 9.78 3.70 -15.03
N ARG A 173 9.68 2.99 -16.16
CA ARG A 173 10.73 2.98 -17.19
C ARG A 173 10.97 4.37 -17.77
N GLY A 174 9.91 5.13 -18.08
CA GLY A 174 10.01 6.51 -18.57
C GLY A 174 10.73 7.43 -17.59
N ILE A 175 10.34 7.39 -16.31
CA ILE A 175 10.94 8.19 -15.23
C ILE A 175 12.42 7.82 -15.03
N VAL A 176 12.76 6.53 -15.03
CA VAL A 176 14.14 6.07 -14.88
C VAL A 176 14.99 6.49 -16.09
N ARG A 177 14.47 6.38 -17.32
CA ARG A 177 15.18 6.82 -18.54
C ARG A 177 15.45 8.31 -18.55
N ALA A 178 14.52 9.11 -18.02
CA ALA A 178 14.65 10.56 -17.94
C ALA A 178 15.75 10.99 -16.96
N GLU A 179 15.88 10.29 -15.81
CA GLU A 179 16.88 10.62 -14.81
C GLU A 179 18.26 10.01 -15.12
N ASN A 180 18.33 8.71 -15.42
CA ASN A 180 19.56 8.02 -15.76
C ASN A 180 19.31 6.78 -16.64
N ARG A 181 19.64 6.92 -17.93
CA ARG A 181 19.44 5.90 -18.96
C ARG A 181 20.18 4.58 -18.68
N TYR A 182 21.28 4.61 -17.93
CA TYR A 182 22.12 3.43 -17.67
C TYR A 182 21.55 2.49 -16.60
N LEU A 183 20.51 2.90 -15.86
CA LEU A 183 19.87 2.06 -14.84
C LEU A 183 18.97 0.96 -15.41
N LEU A 184 18.66 1.01 -16.71
CA LEU A 184 17.88 -0.01 -17.42
C LEU A 184 18.81 -0.78 -18.37
N LYS A 185 18.76 -2.11 -18.32
CA LYS A 185 19.45 -2.94 -19.30
C LYS A 185 18.72 -2.82 -20.65
N THR A 186 19.49 -2.75 -21.73
CA THR A 186 18.98 -2.53 -23.10
C THR A 186 18.12 -3.69 -23.63
N GLU A 187 18.15 -4.86 -22.98
CA GLU A 187 17.52 -6.10 -23.44
C GLU A 187 16.07 -6.33 -22.98
N ASP A 188 15.46 -5.39 -22.24
CA ASP A 188 14.07 -5.53 -21.75
C ASP A 188 12.99 -4.98 -22.73
N ILE A 189 13.28 -4.99 -24.03
CA ILE A 189 12.38 -4.57 -25.13
C ILE A 189 11.50 -5.75 -25.56
#